data_AF-A0A3E5E602-F1
#
_entry.id   AF-A0A3E5E602-F1
#
_cell.length_a   1.000
_cell.length_b   1.000
_cell.length_c   1.000
_cell.angle_alpha   90.00
_cell.angle_beta   90.00
_cell.angle_gamma   90.00
#
_symmetry.space_group_name_H-M   'P 1'
#
loop_
_entity.id
_entity.type
_entity.pdbx_description
1 polymer ?
#
loop_
_entity_poly.entity_id
_entity_poly.type
_entity_poly.pdbx_seq_one_letter_code
_entity_poly.pdbx_strand_id
1 'polypeptide(L)' 'MKIKDVEKRTGITSYNIRFYEKENLLIPKRNPVNGYREYTEEDILLLNRIKMLRMLDIPVS' A
#
# COMPACT_ATOMS: atom_id res chain seq x y z
N MET A 1 11.11 0.36 0.29
CA MET A 1 10.68 0.69 1.68
C MET A 1 10.06 -0.52 2.35
N LYS A 2 10.05 -0.60 3.69
CA LYS A 2 9.32 -1.65 4.43
C LYS A 2 7.91 -1.15 4.77
N ILE A 3 7.00 -2.07 5.11
CA ILE A 3 5.59 -1.74 5.39
C ILE A 3 5.43 -0.71 6.52
N LYS A 4 6.34 -0.71 7.51
CA LYS A 4 6.32 0.27 8.61
C LYS A 4 6.68 1.69 8.16
N ASP A 5 7.52 1.83 7.14
CA ASP A 5 7.85 3.14 6.56
C ASP A 5 6.65 3.66 5.76
N VAL A 6 5.99 2.78 5.01
CA VAL A 6 4.76 3.09 4.26
C VAL A 6 3.65 3.53 5.18
N GLU A 7 3.45 2.82 6.29
CA GLU A 7 2.45 3.16 7.31
C GLU A 7 2.71 4.57 7.88
N LYS A 8 3.96 4.90 8.21
CA LYS A 8 4.34 6.24 8.68
C LYS A 8 4.10 7.33 7.62
N ARG A 9 4.36 7.05 6.35
CA ARG A 9 4.25 8.04 5.26
C ARG A 9 2.83 8.28 4.77
N THR A 10 1.99 7.25 4.76
CA THR A 10 0.61 7.32 4.23
C THR A 10 -0.42 7.50 5.34
N GLY A 11 -0.07 7.14 6.58
CA GLY A 11 -1.02 7.02 7.70
C GLY A 11 -1.98 5.84 7.56
N ILE A 12 -1.74 4.94 6.60
CA ILE A 12 -2.54 3.72 6.40
C ILE A 12 -1.90 2.60 7.23
N THR A 13 -2.70 1.94 8.05
CA THR A 13 -2.20 0.86 8.90
C THR A 13 -1.61 -0.28 8.07
N SER A 14 -0.59 -0.95 8.62
CA SER A 14 -0.01 -2.16 8.00
C SER A 14 -1.08 -3.22 7.67
N TYR A 15 -2.15 -3.28 8.46
CA TYR A 15 -3.30 -4.16 8.21
C TYR A 15 -4.02 -3.78 6.90
N ASN A 16 -4.38 -2.51 6.72
CA ASN A 16 -5.07 -2.03 5.52
C ASN A 16 -4.18 -2.13 4.27
N ILE A 17 -2.87 -1.93 4.39
CA ILE A 17 -1.94 -2.14 3.27
C ILE A 17 -2.00 -3.60 2.80
N ARG A 18 -1.96 -4.57 3.72
CA ARG A 18 -2.10 -6.00 3.39
C ARG A 18 -3.48 -6.35 2.85
N PHE A 19 -4.52 -5.67 3.32
CA PHE A 19 -5.86 -5.81 2.74
C PHE A 19 -5.88 -5.38 1.28
N TYR A 20 -5.30 -4.22 0.93
CA TYR A 20 -5.19 -3.78 -0.46
C TYR A 20 -4.32 -4.71 -1.32
N GLU A 21 -3.28 -5.33 -0.75
CA GLU A 21 -2.54 -6.39 -1.45
C GLU A 21 -3.41 -7.62 -1.73
N LYS A 22 -4.23 -8.05 -0.77
CA LYS A 22 -5.13 -9.20 -0.92
C LYS A 22 -6.19 -8.96 -1.99
N GLU A 23 -6.70 -7.73 -2.07
CA GLU A 23 -7.68 -7.31 -3.08
C GLU A 23 -7.03 -6.96 -4.44
N ASN A 24 -5.73 -7.19 -4.62
CA ASN A 24 -4.96 -6.84 -5.83
C ASN A 24 -4.97 -5.35 -6.19
N LEU A 25 -5.32 -4.48 -5.23
CA LEU A 25 -5.27 -3.02 -5.38
C LEU A 25 -3.86 -2.45 -5.21
N LEU A 26 -2.94 -3.24 -4.65
CA LEU A 26 -1.53 -2.90 -4.48
C LEU A 26 -0.69 -4.15 -4.73
N ILE A 27 0.32 -4.04 -5.59
CA ILE A 27 1.19 -5.18 -5.94
C ILE A 27 2.65 -4.76 -5.71
N PRO A 28 3.13 -4.76 -4.46
CA PRO A 28 4.49 -4.33 -4.16
C PRO A 28 5.49 -5.34 -4.71
N LYS A 29 6.64 -4.84 -5.16
CA LYS A 29 7.72 -5.69 -5.64
C LYS A 29 8.26 -6.53 -4.48
N ARG A 30 8.75 -7.72 -4.79
CA ARG A 30 9.51 -8.55 -3.85
C ARG A 30 10.98 -8.47 -4.22
N ASN A 31 11.82 -8.22 -3.21
CA ASN A 31 13.26 -8.23 -3.41
C ASN A 31 13.70 -9.65 -3.79
N PRO A 32 14.41 -9.82 -4.92
CA PRO A 32 14.79 -11.15 -5.41
C PRO A 32 15.80 -11.88 -4.52
N VAL A 33 16.53 -11.16 -3.66
CA VAL A 33 17.61 -11.72 -2.82
C VAL A 33 17.08 -12.27 -1.50
N ASN A 34 16.09 -11.61 -0.88
CA ASN A 34 15.60 -11.97 0.46
C ASN A 34 14.09 -12.22 0.53
N GLY A 35 13.37 -12.07 -0.59
CA GLY A 35 11.93 -12.35 -0.69
C GLY A 35 11.01 -11.37 0.06
N TYR A 36 11.56 -10.35 0.74
CA TYR A 36 10.77 -9.36 1.45
C TYR A 36 10.07 -8.41 0.48
N ARG A 37 8.93 -7.89 0.93
CA ARG A 37 8.22 -6.81 0.23
C ARG A 37 9.05 -5.53 0.26
N GLU A 38 9.14 -4.91 -0.91
CA GLU A 38 9.70 -3.59 -1.10
C GLU A 38 8.67 -2.70 -1.77
N TYR A 39 8.22 -1.69 -1.03
CA TYR A 39 7.32 -0.67 -1.54
C TYR A 39 8.13 0.45 -2.20
N THR A 40 7.69 0.89 -3.37
CA THR A 40 8.26 2.00 -4.14
C THR A 40 7.52 3.32 -3.85
N GLU A 41 7.99 4.43 -4.41
CA GLU A 41 7.25 5.69 -4.36
C GLU A 41 5.90 5.61 -5.10
N GLU A 42 5.82 4.80 -6.16
CA GLU A 42 4.59 4.58 -6.93
C GLU A 42 3.52 3.91 -6.05
N ASP A 43 3.94 2.96 -5.22
CA ASP A 43 3.06 2.31 -4.23
C ASP A 43 2.50 3.33 -3.22
N ILE A 44 3.33 4.30 -2.79
CA ILE A 44 2.88 5.38 -1.89
C ILE A 44 1.84 6.25 -2.57
N LEU A 45 2.07 6.65 -3.83
CA LEU A 45 1.13 7.47 -4.59
C LEU A 45 -0.21 6.75 -4.78
N LEU A 46 -0.17 5.46 -5.11
CA LEU A 46 -1.36 4.62 -5.25
C LEU A 46 -2.13 4.51 -3.93
N LEU A 47 -1.43 4.24 -2.83
CA LEU A 47 -2.01 4.16 -1.50
C LEU A 47 -2.69 5.48 -1.08
N ASN A 48 -2.06 6.62 -1.37
CA ASN A 48 -2.65 7.93 -1.11
C ASN A 48 -3.90 8.18 -1.97
N ARG A 49 -3.91 7.72 -3.22
CA ARG A 49 -5.12 7.79 -4.07
C ARG A 49 -6.24 6.93 -3.51
N ILE A 50 -5.96 5.69 -3.12
CA ILE A 50 -6.95 4.79 -2.49
C ILE A 50 -7.52 5.44 -1.22
N LYS A 51 -6.66 6.04 -0.39
CA LYS A 51 -7.08 6.78 0.81
C LYS A 51 -8.02 7.94 0.48
N MET A 52 -7.67 8.74 -0.51
CA MET A 52 -8.51 9.88 -0.95
C MET A 52 -9.88 9.40 -1.45
N LEU A 53 -9.93 8.35 -2.28
CA LEU A 53 -11.18 7.79 -2.78
C LEU A 53 -12.08 7.31 -1.64
N ARG A 54 -11.52 6.60 -0.66
CA ARG A 54 -12.26 6.15 0.52
C ARG A 54 -12.76 7.30 1.41
N MET A 55 -12.01 8.40 1.50
CA MET A 55 -12.46 9.60 2.21
C MET A 55 -13.65 10.31 1.52
N LEU A 56 -13.84 10.05 0.23
CA LEU A 56 -14.95 10.57 -0.57
C LEU A 56 -16.11 9.55 -0.66
N ASP A 57 -16.10 8.50 0.17
CA ASP A 57 -17.06 7.39 0.16
C ASP A 57 -17.15 6.68 -1.20
N ILE A 58 -16.09 6.73 -2.00
CA ILE A 58 -15.99 6.01 -3.26
C ILE A 58 -15.50 4.58 -2.99
N PRO A 59 -16.26 3.54 -3.38
CA PRO A 59 -15.80 2.16 -3.31
C PRO A 59 -14.57 1.95 -4.18
N VAL A 60 -13.57 1.24 -3.64
CA VAL A 60 -12.31 0.89 -4.33
C VAL A 60 -12.20 -0.61 -4.60
N SER A 61 -13.26 -1.37 -4.31
CA SER A 61 -13.42 -2.83 -4.44
C SER A 61 -14.87 -3.16 -4.69
#